data_AF-A0A851A018-F1
#
_entry.id   AF-A0A851A018-F1
#
_cell.length_a   1.000
_cell.length_b   1.000
_cell.length_c   1.000
_cell.angle_alpha   90.00
_cell.angle_beta   90.00
_cell.angle_gamma   90.00
#
_symmetry.space_group_name_H-M   'P 1'
#
loop_
_entity.id
_entity.type
_entity.pdbx_description
1 polymer ?
#
loop_
_entity_poly.entity_id
_entity_poly.type
_entity_poly.pdbx_seq_one_letter_code
_entity_poly.pdbx_strand_id
1 'polypeptide(L)' 'SFPVGSDTTLCCFSYTSRKLPQSRVQEYFYTSSKCSQPAVVFVTRKKREVCASPDARWVKATAFTLVNSLELQ' A
#
# COMPACT_ATOMS: atom_id res chain seq x y z
N SER A 1 28.06 -13.00 -16.17
CA SER A 1 26.70 -12.53 -16.49
C SER A 1 26.06 -12.04 -15.20
N PHE A 2 25.83 -10.74 -15.07
CA PHE A 2 25.04 -10.21 -13.96
C PHE A 2 23.64 -10.81 -14.06
N PRO A 3 23.03 -11.30 -12.95
CA PRO A 3 21.67 -11.77 -13.04
C PRO A 3 20.83 -10.56 -13.42
N VAL A 4 20.10 -10.68 -14.53
CA VAL A 4 19.02 -9.77 -14.90
C VAL A 4 18.26 -9.50 -13.61
N GLY A 5 18.25 -8.24 -13.17
CA GLY A 5 17.68 -7.84 -11.89
C GLY A 5 16.34 -8.53 -11.73
N SER A 6 16.22 -9.34 -10.67
CA SER A 6 14.98 -10.04 -10.37
C SER A 6 13.88 -8.98 -10.35
N ASP A 7 13.00 -8.98 -11.34
CA ASP A 7 11.81 -8.13 -11.39
C ASP A 7 10.87 -8.65 -10.30
N THR A 8 11.28 -8.50 -9.03
CA THR A 8 10.50 -8.85 -7.85
C THR A 8 9.36 -7.85 -7.78
N THR A 9 8.33 -8.13 -8.56
CA THR A 9 7.07 -7.41 -8.48
C THR A 9 6.54 -7.59 -7.06
N LEU A 10 6.36 -6.47 -6.35
CA LEU A 10 5.80 -6.50 -5.00
C LEU A 10 4.33 -6.92 -5.08
N CYS A 11 4.06 -8.12 -4.56
CA CYS A 11 2.72 -8.68 -4.44
C CYS A 11 2.37 -8.97 -2.99
N CYS A 12 1.09 -8.81 -2.67
CA CYS A 12 0.54 -9.14 -1.37
C CYS A 12 -0.16 -10.51 -1.43
N PHE A 13 0.16 -11.39 -0.49
CA PHE A 13 -0.48 -12.71 -0.35
C PHE A 13 -1.47 -12.77 0.83
N SER A 14 -1.48 -11.72 1.65
CA SER A 14 -2.43 -11.55 2.75
C SER A 14 -2.64 -10.07 3.02
N TYR A 15 -3.74 -9.76 3.70
CA TYR A 15 -4.10 -8.41 4.08
C TYR A 15 -4.06 -8.26 5.60
N THR A 16 -3.71 -7.06 6.08
CA THR A 16 -3.88 -6.72 7.50
C THR A 16 -5.36 -6.81 7.91
N SER A 17 -5.64 -7.53 8.99
CA SER A 17 -6.98 -7.55 9.59
C SER A 17 -7.26 -6.28 10.40
N ARG A 18 -6.22 -5.54 10.80
CA ARG A 18 -6.34 -4.35 11.65
C ARG A 18 -6.20 -3.08 10.82
N LYS A 19 -7.12 -2.13 11.06
CA LYS A 19 -7.03 -0.76 10.55
C LYS A 19 -5.76 -0.10 11.08
N LEU A 20 -4.99 0.51 10.18
CA LEU A 20 -3.85 1.33 10.56
C LEU A 20 -4.32 2.70 11.07
N PRO A 21 -3.75 3.21 12.18
CA PRO A 21 -3.96 4.60 12.58
C PRO A 21 -3.43 5.54 11.48
N GLN A 22 -4.27 6.46 11.02
CA GLN A 22 -3.92 7.38 9.91
C GLN A 22 -2.65 8.18 10.21
N SER A 23 -2.43 8.59 11.47
CA SER A 23 -1.22 9.31 11.90
C SER A 23 0.10 8.56 11.68
N ARG A 24 0.04 7.23 11.47
CA ARG A 24 1.21 6.40 11.19
C ARG A 24 1.45 6.16 9.72
N VAL A 25 0.48 6.47 8.85
CA VAL A 25 0.61 6.28 7.40
C VAL A 25 1.29 7.51 6.81
N GLN A 26 2.26 7.27 5.95
CA GLN A 26 3.02 8.32 5.26
C GLN A 26 2.57 8.44 3.81
N GLU A 27 2.46 7.31 3.13
CA GLU A 27 2.07 7.22 1.72
C GLU A 27 1.43 5.86 1.44
N TYR A 28 0.93 5.69 0.22
CA TYR A 28 0.38 4.43 -0.24
C TYR A 28 0.62 4.25 -1.73
N PHE A 29 0.61 3.00 -2.18
CA PHE A 29 0.65 2.65 -3.58
C PHE A 29 -0.17 1.38 -3.85
N TYR A 30 -0.50 1.13 -5.11
CA TYR A 30 -1.14 -0.11 -5.54
C TYR A 30 -0.09 -1.13 -5.98
N THR A 31 -0.32 -2.41 -5.68
CA THR A 31 0.49 -3.48 -6.26
C THR A 31 0.32 -3.53 -7.79
N SER A 32 1.33 -4.07 -8.48
CA SER A 32 1.27 -4.26 -9.93
C SER A 32 0.10 -5.13 -10.36
N SER A 33 -0.42 -4.89 -11.56
CA SER A 33 -1.43 -5.74 -12.20
C SER A 33 -0.92 -7.15 -12.53
N LYS A 34 0.40 -7.38 -12.46
CA LYS A 34 1.00 -8.73 -12.55
C LYS A 34 0.67 -9.61 -11.34
N CYS A 35 0.26 -9.01 -10.21
CA CYS A 35 -0.12 -9.76 -9.01
C CYS A 35 -1.50 -10.37 -9.17
N SER A 36 -1.67 -11.63 -8.76
CA SER A 36 -2.97 -12.31 -8.81
C SER A 36 -4.01 -11.70 -7.88
N GLN A 37 -3.57 -11.02 -6.82
CA GLN A 37 -4.43 -10.34 -5.86
C GLN A 37 -4.12 -8.84 -5.85
N PRO A 38 -5.11 -7.97 -6.12
CA PRO A 38 -4.92 -6.54 -6.00
C PRO A 38 -4.77 -6.14 -4.54
N ALA A 39 -3.88 -5.19 -4.25
CA ALA A 39 -3.71 -4.66 -2.91
C ALA A 39 -3.35 -3.18 -2.92
N VAL A 40 -3.73 -2.51 -1.83
CA VAL A 40 -3.17 -1.21 -1.45
C VAL A 40 -2.07 -1.48 -0.43
N VAL A 41 -0.87 -0.99 -0.69
CA VAL A 41 0.25 -1.05 0.24
C VAL A 41 0.39 0.31 0.91
N PHE A 42 0.23 0.35 2.23
CA PHE A 42 0.52 1.54 3.01
C PHE A 42 1.96 1.51 3.49
N VAL A 43 2.69 2.59 3.25
CA VAL A 43 4.00 2.81 3.85
C VAL A 43 3.81 3.65 5.10
N THR A 44 4.24 3.11 6.23
CA THR A 44 4.17 3.82 7.50
C THR A 44 5.38 4.74 7.67
N ARG A 45 5.28 5.74 8.56
CA ARG A 45 6.41 6.61 8.95
C ARG A 45 7.64 5.86 9.48
N LYS A 46 7.47 4.60 9.90
CA LYS A 46 8.56 3.69 10.30
C LYS A 46 9.08 2.86 9.13
N LYS A 47 8.80 3.26 7.88
CA LYS A 47 9.16 2.56 6.64
C LYS A 47 8.71 1.10 6.58
N ARG A 48 7.61 0.77 7.25
CA ARG A 48 6.98 -0.55 7.13
C ARG A 48 5.89 -0.51 6.07
N GLU A 49 5.94 -1.48 5.17
CA GLU A 49 4.92 -1.74 4.17
C GLU A 49 3.85 -2.67 4.74
N VAL A 50 2.59 -2.29 4.55
CA VAL A 50 1.45 -3.06 5.04
C VAL A 50 0.43 -3.24 3.92
N CYS A 51 0.26 -4.49 3.51
CA CYS A 51 -0.77 -4.90 2.57
C CYS A 51 -2.17 -4.75 3.17
N ALA A 52 -3.06 -4.09 2.45
CA ALA A 52 -4.45 -3.90 2.83
C ALA A 52 -5.39 -4.19 1.65
N SER A 53 -6.56 -4.75 1.96
CA SER A 53 -7.56 -5.08 0.95
C SER A 53 -8.14 -3.80 0.34
N PRO A 54 -8.17 -3.66 -0.99
CA PRO A 54 -8.72 -2.48 -1.65
C PRO A 54 -10.22 -2.30 -1.39
N ASP A 55 -10.94 -3.37 -1.03
CA ASP A 55 -12.38 -3.33 -0.80
C ASP A 55 -12.78 -2.84 0.60
N ALA A 56 -11.83 -2.82 1.54
CA ALA A 56 -12.09 -2.37 2.88
C ALA A 56 -12.39 -0.86 2.91
N ARG A 57 -13.54 -0.48 3.46
CA ARG A 57 -13.98 0.94 3.55
C ARG A 57 -12.92 1.86 4.16
N TRP A 58 -12.22 1.39 5.20
CA TRP A 58 -11.19 2.19 5.86
C TRP A 58 -9.94 2.41 4.98
N VAL A 59 -9.63 1.48 4.07
CA VAL A 59 -8.51 1.59 3.14
C VAL A 59 -8.78 2.70 2.13
N LYS A 60 -9.98 2.67 1.52
CA LYS A 60 -10.45 3.72 0.61
C LYS A 60 -10.46 5.09 1.28
N ALA A 61 -10.99 5.17 2.51
CA ALA A 61 -11.02 6.42 3.27
C ALA A 61 -9.60 6.93 3.58
N THR A 62 -8.67 6.08 4.02
CA THR A 62 -7.29 6.48 4.29
C THR A 62 -6.56 6.93 3.01
N ALA A 63 -6.70 6.20 1.90
CA ALA A 63 -6.12 6.58 0.62
C ALA A 63 -6.67 7.95 0.16
N PHE A 64 -7.99 8.15 0.23
CA PHE A 64 -8.62 9.43 -0.07
C PHE A 64 -8.09 10.56 0.82
N THR A 65 -8.00 10.36 2.14
CA THR A 65 -7.42 11.36 3.05
C THR A 65 -5.98 11.70 2.67
N LEU A 66 -5.16 10.72 2.31
CA LEU A 66 -3.76 10.96 1.91
C LEU A 66 -3.68 11.76 0.61
N VAL A 67 -4.49 11.43 -0.40
CA VAL A 67 -4.56 12.22 -1.65
C VAL A 67 -4.90 13.67 -1.33
N ASN A 68 -5.97 13.91 -0.56
CA ASN A 68 -6.36 15.28 -0.20
C ASN A 68 -5.35 15.99 0.72
N SER A 69 -4.50 15.25 1.44
CA SER A 69 -3.42 15.84 2.25
C SER A 69 -2.21 16.25 1.40
N LEU A 70 -1.99 15.58 0.26
CA LEU A 70 -0.94 15.91 -0.71
C LEU A 70 -1.32 17.10 -1.59
N GLU A 71 -2.61 17.30 -1.86
CA GLU A 71 -3.14 18.46 -2.61
C GLU A 71 -3.17 19.77 -1.79
N LEU A 72 -2.89 19.71 -0.49
CA LEU A 72 -2.81 20.88 0.41
C LEU A 72 -1.37 21.35 0.67
N GLN A 73 -0.40 20.87 -0.10
CA GLN A 73 1.00 21.31 -0.09
C GLN A 73 1.42 22.00 -1.38
#